data_AF-A0A7W0XB71-F1
#
_entry.id   AF-A0A7W0XB71-F1
#
_cell.length_a   1.000
_cell.length_b   1.000
_cell.length_c   1.000
_cell.angle_alpha   90.00
_cell.angle_beta   90.00
_cell.angle_gamma   90.00
#
_symmetry.space_group_name_H-M   'P 1'
#
loop_
_entity.id
_entity.type
_entity.pdbx_description
1 polymer ?
#
loop_
_entity_poly.entity_id
_entity_poly.type
_entity_poly.pdbx_seq_one_letter_code
_entity_poly.pdbx_strand_id
1 'polypeptide(L)'
;MQSRTSNYVPPEAPPYDQAMPEGDTIHHAAKRIRGALVGREIRSIETPHPRHRGDRWPDRLAGRAVRQVDAHGKHLFVRFEGDLTLHSHLRMTGKWGVYRHGERWRRARRRAWLIVRTDEHEVVQFDGPVLELTTDSRTRFDQRITGLGPDV
;
A
#
# COMPACT_ATOMS: atom_id res chain seq x y z
N MET A 1 -9.33 58.74 26.44
CA MET A 1 -8.50 57.66 25.89
C MET A 1 -9.10 56.34 26.33
N GLN A 2 -9.93 55.71 25.49
CA GLN A 2 -10.60 54.43 25.81
C GLN A 2 -9.75 53.29 25.24
N SER A 3 -9.09 52.55 26.12
CA SER A 3 -8.36 51.33 25.76
C SER A 3 -9.35 50.15 25.78
N ARG A 4 -9.75 49.68 24.60
CA ARG A 4 -10.49 48.42 24.46
C ARG A 4 -9.50 47.25 24.52
N THR A 5 -9.53 46.49 25.60
CA THR A 5 -8.95 45.14 25.69
C THR A 5 -9.74 44.22 24.77
N SER A 6 -9.10 43.77 23.69
CA SER A 6 -9.67 42.79 22.76
C SER A 6 -9.47 41.39 23.33
N ASN A 7 -10.53 40.78 23.85
CA ASN A 7 -10.55 39.38 24.25
C ASN A 7 -10.67 38.51 22.98
N TYR A 8 -9.53 38.12 22.42
CA TYR A 8 -9.49 37.12 21.35
C TYR A 8 -9.48 35.72 21.98
N VAL A 9 -10.58 34.99 21.81
CA VAL A 9 -10.66 33.55 22.07
C VAL A 9 -10.60 32.86 20.70
N PRO A 10 -9.57 32.05 20.40
CA PRO A 10 -9.51 31.34 19.13
C PRO A 10 -10.64 30.29 19.07
N PRO A 11 -11.24 30.04 17.89
CA PRO A 11 -12.23 28.99 17.76
C PRO A 11 -11.60 27.61 18.00
N GLU A 12 -12.29 26.77 18.76
CA GLU A 12 -11.97 25.35 18.90
C GLU A 12 -11.87 24.73 17.50
N ALA A 13 -10.74 24.07 17.22
CA ALA A 13 -10.52 23.39 15.95
C ALA A 13 -11.61 22.32 15.76
N PRO A 14 -12.20 22.19 14.56
CA PRO A 14 -13.19 21.16 14.31
C PRO A 14 -12.55 19.78 14.49
N PRO A 15 -13.29 18.77 14.99
CA PRO A 15 -12.80 17.39 15.00
C PRO A 15 -12.49 17.01 13.54
N TYR A 16 -11.28 16.50 13.31
CA TYR A 16 -10.82 16.12 11.98
C TYR A 16 -11.70 15.00 11.40
N ASP A 17 -12.77 15.39 10.70
CA ASP A 17 -13.56 14.47 9.90
C ASP A 17 -13.33 14.73 8.41
N GLN A 18 -12.83 13.68 7.76
CA GLN A 18 -13.06 13.31 6.37
C GLN A 18 -13.21 14.44 5.34
N ALA A 19 -12.10 14.96 4.82
CA ALA A 19 -11.92 15.25 3.38
C ALA A 19 -10.57 15.95 3.13
N MET A 20 -9.55 15.19 2.72
CA MET A 20 -8.45 15.76 1.91
C MET A 20 -7.93 14.74 0.89
N PRO A 21 -7.91 15.07 -0.41
CA PRO A 21 -7.37 14.21 -1.46
C PRO A 21 -5.89 14.54 -1.71
N GLU A 22 -4.96 14.01 -0.90
CA GLU A 22 -3.51 14.17 -1.18
C GLU A 22 -2.70 12.86 -1.04
N GLY A 23 -3.36 11.77 -0.66
CA GLY A 23 -2.82 10.43 -0.73
C GLY A 23 -3.84 9.44 -1.21
N ASP A 24 -3.40 8.43 -1.98
CA ASP A 24 -4.17 7.21 -2.08
C ASP A 24 -4.44 6.73 -0.66
N THR A 25 -5.71 6.77 -0.25
CA THR A 25 -6.11 5.99 0.90
C THR A 25 -5.78 4.54 0.57
N ILE A 26 -5.33 3.78 1.56
CA ILE A 26 -4.93 2.38 1.34
C ILE A 26 -6.07 1.56 0.68
N HIS A 27 -7.32 1.93 0.94
CA HIS A 27 -8.52 1.36 0.32
C HIS A 27 -8.66 1.73 -1.16
N HIS A 28 -8.41 2.99 -1.55
CA HIS A 28 -8.38 3.36 -2.97
C HIS A 28 -7.26 2.66 -3.73
N ALA A 29 -6.07 2.54 -3.12
CA ALA A 29 -4.99 1.73 -3.68
C ALA A 29 -5.43 0.27 -3.86
N ALA A 30 -6.00 -0.36 -2.82
CA ALA A 30 -6.48 -1.74 -2.91
C ALA A 30 -7.51 -1.94 -4.04
N LYS A 31 -8.46 -1.02 -4.22
CA LYS A 31 -9.45 -1.10 -5.31
C LYS A 31 -8.79 -1.07 -6.69
N ARG A 32 -7.84 -0.17 -6.92
CA ARG A 32 -7.12 -0.05 -8.20
C ARG A 32 -6.24 -1.27 -8.46
N ILE A 33 -5.47 -1.71 -7.46
CA ILE A 33 -4.60 -2.88 -7.56
C ILE A 33 -5.43 -4.15 -7.80
N ARG A 34 -6.59 -4.29 -7.12
CA ARG A 34 -7.51 -5.40 -7.34
C ARG A 34 -7.89 -5.53 -8.81
N GLY A 35 -8.30 -4.43 -9.45
CA GLY A 35 -8.68 -4.44 -10.86
C GLY A 35 -7.52 -4.77 -11.81
N ALA A 36 -6.28 -4.48 -11.41
CA ALA A 36 -5.09 -4.72 -12.22
C ALA A 36 -4.48 -6.13 -12.03
N LEU A 37 -4.67 -6.76 -10.87
CA LEU A 37 -3.95 -7.99 -10.52
C LEU A 37 -4.83 -9.22 -10.31
N VAL A 38 -6.04 -9.09 -9.75
CA VAL A 38 -6.82 -10.27 -9.36
C VAL A 38 -7.20 -11.10 -10.60
N GLY A 39 -6.96 -12.40 -10.51
CA GLY A 39 -7.19 -13.37 -11.59
C GLY A 39 -6.11 -13.36 -12.67
N ARG A 40 -5.06 -12.54 -12.52
CA ARG A 40 -3.97 -12.44 -13.49
C ARG A 40 -2.71 -13.10 -12.98
N GLU A 41 -2.01 -13.78 -13.88
CA GLU A 41 -0.68 -14.32 -13.63
C GLU A 41 0.36 -13.20 -13.59
N ILE A 42 1.26 -13.29 -12.62
CA ILE A 42 2.37 -12.35 -12.53
C ILE A 42 3.48 -12.79 -13.48
N ARG A 43 3.79 -11.95 -14.47
CA ARG A 43 4.86 -12.18 -15.45
C ARG A 43 6.23 -11.94 -14.87
N SER A 44 6.37 -10.88 -14.09
CA SER A 44 7.62 -10.57 -13.40
C SER A 44 7.39 -9.79 -12.13
N ILE A 45 8.30 -10.00 -11.19
CA ILE A 45 8.45 -9.16 -10.01
C ILE A 45 9.87 -8.63 -9.96
N GLU A 46 10.00 -7.36 -9.61
CA GLU A 46 11.28 -6.76 -9.29
C GLU A 46 11.19 -6.08 -7.93
N THR A 47 12.28 -6.18 -7.17
CA THR A 47 12.44 -5.49 -5.88
C THR A 47 13.70 -4.62 -5.91
N PRO A 48 13.64 -3.41 -6.53
CA PRO A 48 14.84 -2.60 -6.76
C PRO A 48 15.51 -2.10 -5.49
N HIS A 49 14.77 -2.04 -4.38
CA HIS A 49 15.27 -1.51 -3.12
C HIS A 49 16.24 -2.50 -2.43
N PRO A 50 17.40 -2.05 -1.91
CA PRO A 50 18.43 -2.92 -1.35
C PRO A 50 17.95 -3.86 -0.24
N ARG A 51 16.96 -3.43 0.55
CA ARG A 51 16.37 -4.20 1.66
C ARG A 51 15.86 -5.58 1.24
N HIS A 52 15.48 -5.75 -0.03
CA HIS A 52 14.85 -6.97 -0.53
C HIS A 52 15.77 -7.82 -1.44
N ARG A 53 17.06 -7.47 -1.58
CA ARG A 53 17.97 -8.20 -2.49
C ARG A 53 18.09 -9.70 -2.15
N GLY A 54 17.93 -10.07 -0.88
CA GLY A 54 18.05 -11.47 -0.43
C GLY A 54 16.75 -12.27 -0.43
N ASP A 55 15.59 -11.63 -0.60
CA ASP A 55 14.32 -12.26 -0.22
C ASP A 55 13.75 -13.25 -1.28
N ARG A 56 14.38 -13.32 -2.47
CA ARG A 56 13.98 -14.17 -3.62
C ARG A 56 12.51 -14.04 -4.00
N TRP A 57 11.91 -12.87 -3.85
CA TRP A 57 10.51 -12.62 -4.24
C TRP A 57 10.25 -12.88 -5.72
N PRO A 58 11.13 -12.52 -6.67
CA PRO A 58 10.93 -12.84 -8.08
C PRO A 58 10.71 -14.34 -8.33
N ASP A 59 11.59 -15.18 -7.79
CA ASP A 59 11.52 -16.64 -7.95
C ASP A 59 10.27 -17.23 -7.28
N ARG A 60 9.86 -16.65 -6.15
CA ARG A 60 8.73 -17.16 -5.36
C ARG A 60 7.38 -16.78 -5.95
N LEU A 61 7.27 -15.68 -6.70
CA LEU A 61 5.99 -15.09 -7.07
C LEU A 61 5.73 -15.02 -8.58
N ALA A 62 6.76 -15.11 -9.42
CA ALA A 62 6.56 -15.21 -10.87
C ALA A 62 5.71 -16.45 -11.22
N GLY A 63 4.81 -16.29 -12.18
CA GLY A 63 3.87 -17.32 -12.63
C GLY A 63 2.68 -17.56 -11.71
N ARG A 64 2.64 -16.99 -10.50
CA ARG A 64 1.50 -17.15 -9.58
C ARG A 64 0.39 -16.17 -9.91
N ALA A 65 -0.86 -16.61 -9.84
CA ALA A 65 -1.98 -15.70 -9.93
C ALA A 65 -2.26 -14.99 -8.60
N VAL A 66 -2.73 -13.74 -8.67
CA VAL A 66 -3.27 -13.03 -7.50
C VAL A 66 -4.72 -13.46 -7.27
N ARG A 67 -5.01 -13.96 -6.08
CA ARG A 67 -6.33 -14.44 -5.66
C ARG A 67 -7.17 -13.35 -5.01
N GLN A 68 -6.55 -12.47 -4.23
CA GLN A 68 -7.28 -11.45 -3.48
C GLN A 68 -6.42 -10.23 -3.19
N VAL A 69 -7.05 -9.05 -3.16
CA VAL A 69 -6.42 -7.79 -2.75
C VAL A 69 -7.35 -7.03 -1.82
N ASP A 70 -7.00 -6.85 -0.56
CA ASP A 70 -7.83 -6.14 0.43
C ASP A 70 -7.00 -5.19 1.28
N ALA A 71 -7.72 -4.29 1.93
CA ALA A 71 -7.16 -3.37 2.90
C ALA A 71 -7.93 -3.49 4.22
N HIS A 72 -7.19 -3.54 5.32
CA HIS A 72 -7.70 -3.55 6.68
C HIS A 72 -7.00 -2.42 7.46
N GLY A 73 -7.77 -1.44 7.94
CA GLY A 73 -7.20 -0.24 8.55
C GLY A 73 -6.24 0.48 7.59
N LYS A 74 -4.97 0.61 7.98
CA LYS A 74 -3.91 1.24 7.15
C LYS A 74 -3.04 0.24 6.38
N HIS A 75 -3.42 -1.03 6.37
CA HIS A 75 -2.66 -2.12 5.77
C HIS A 75 -3.32 -2.63 4.49
N LEU A 76 -2.50 -3.05 3.53
CA LEU A 76 -2.89 -3.67 2.27
C LEU A 76 -2.29 -5.06 2.17
N PHE A 77 -3.07 -5.99 1.65
CA PHE A 77 -2.69 -7.40 1.49
C PHE A 77 -2.97 -7.83 0.06
N VAL A 78 -1.97 -8.38 -0.61
CA VAL A 78 -2.08 -9.03 -1.93
C VAL A 78 -1.79 -10.51 -1.74
N ARG A 79 -2.80 -11.34 -1.91
CA ARG A 79 -2.72 -12.80 -1.74
C ARG A 79 -2.51 -13.48 -3.08
N PHE A 80 -1.47 -14.27 -3.17
CA PHE A 80 -1.10 -15.07 -4.33
C PHE A 80 -1.47 -16.53 -4.10
N GLU A 81 -1.46 -17.30 -5.17
CA GLU A 81 -1.54 -18.76 -5.08
C GLU A 81 -0.41 -19.37 -4.24
N GLY A 82 -0.70 -20.49 -3.59
CA GLY A 82 0.26 -21.25 -2.78
C GLY A 82 0.68 -20.53 -1.50
N ASP A 83 -0.29 -19.96 -0.79
CA ASP A 83 -0.16 -19.43 0.57
C ASP A 83 0.91 -18.34 0.73
N LEU A 84 1.00 -17.44 -0.25
CA LEU A 84 1.89 -16.28 -0.19
C LEU A 84 1.08 -15.00 -0.15
N THR A 85 1.41 -14.13 0.79
CA THR A 85 0.76 -12.84 0.97
C THR A 85 1.79 -11.73 1.07
N LEU A 86 1.68 -10.76 0.18
CA LEU A 86 2.40 -9.51 0.29
C LEU A 86 1.62 -8.56 1.20
N HIS A 87 2.25 -8.16 2.29
CA HIS A 87 1.74 -7.16 3.23
C HIS A 87 2.41 -5.82 2.98
N SER A 88 1.62 -4.75 2.91
CA SER A 88 2.11 -3.39 2.75
C SER A 88 1.43 -2.44 3.72
N HIS A 89 2.20 -1.50 4.27
CA HIS A 89 1.67 -0.34 4.98
C HIS A 89 2.41 0.93 4.51
N LEU A 90 1.66 1.88 3.96
CA LEU A 90 2.23 3.03 3.25
C LEU A 90 2.93 4.05 4.17
N ARG A 91 2.57 4.08 5.47
CA ARG A 91 2.97 5.16 6.38
C ARG A 91 2.66 6.53 5.74
N MET A 92 3.50 7.54 5.93
CA MET A 92 3.24 8.90 5.44
C MET A 92 3.69 9.11 3.99
N THR A 93 4.74 8.41 3.55
CA THR A 93 5.44 8.68 2.29
C THR A 93 5.10 7.71 1.16
N GLY A 94 4.66 6.50 1.52
CA GLY A 94 4.43 5.43 0.59
C GLY A 94 3.27 5.70 -0.36
N LYS A 95 3.36 5.19 -1.58
CA LYS A 95 2.30 5.26 -2.58
C LYS A 95 2.25 3.98 -3.40
N TRP A 96 1.06 3.65 -3.89
CA TRP A 96 0.85 2.62 -4.91
C TRP A 96 0.42 3.23 -6.24
N GLY A 97 1.16 2.92 -7.30
CA GLY A 97 0.80 3.24 -8.68
C GLY A 97 0.29 2.00 -9.40
N VAL A 98 -0.71 2.20 -10.27
CA VAL A 98 -1.16 1.21 -11.25
C VAL A 98 -1.06 1.90 -12.60
N TYR A 99 -0.34 1.28 -13.53
CA TYR A 99 -0.01 1.83 -14.83
C TYR A 99 -0.33 0.77 -15.89
N ARG A 100 -0.71 1.19 -17.10
CA ARG A 100 -0.72 0.27 -18.25
C ARG A 100 0.71 -0.09 -18.62
N HIS A 101 0.89 -1.25 -19.26
CA HIS A 101 2.21 -1.64 -19.74
C HIS A 101 2.79 -0.57 -20.68
N GLY A 102 4.04 -0.15 -20.41
CA GLY A 102 4.71 0.92 -21.15
C GLY A 102 4.32 2.36 -20.76
N GLU A 103 3.35 2.56 -19.87
CA GLU A 103 2.97 3.90 -19.41
C GLU A 103 4.07 4.49 -18.50
N ARG A 104 4.35 5.78 -18.69
CA ARG A 104 5.32 6.50 -17.86
C ARG A 104 4.83 6.63 -16.42
N TRP A 105 5.65 6.18 -15.48
CA TRP A 105 5.33 6.30 -14.05
C TRP A 105 5.35 7.76 -13.58
N ARG A 106 4.48 8.04 -12.60
CA ARG A 106 4.41 9.37 -11.94
C ARG A 106 5.60 9.63 -11.02
N ARG A 107 6.39 8.61 -10.69
CA ARG A 107 7.56 8.70 -9.80
C ARG A 107 8.76 8.01 -10.43
N ALA A 108 9.95 8.50 -10.09
CA ALA A 108 11.20 7.93 -10.61
C ALA A 108 11.38 6.47 -10.16
N ARG A 109 11.85 5.63 -11.08
CA ARG A 109 12.07 4.19 -10.85
C ARG A 109 12.96 3.88 -9.64
N ARG A 110 13.96 4.72 -9.33
CA ARG A 110 14.81 4.58 -8.14
C ARG A 110 14.06 4.60 -6.80
N ARG A 111 12.82 5.12 -6.79
CA ARG A 111 11.95 5.16 -5.60
C ARG A 111 11.07 3.92 -5.48
N ALA A 112 11.08 3.04 -6.49
CA ALA A 112 10.27 1.82 -6.48
C ALA A 112 10.91 0.78 -5.56
N TRP A 113 10.10 0.21 -4.69
CA TRP A 113 10.50 -0.89 -3.80
C TRP A 113 10.04 -2.22 -4.34
N LEU A 114 8.92 -2.23 -5.05
CA LEU A 114 8.35 -3.40 -5.69
C LEU A 114 7.65 -3.00 -6.98
N ILE A 115 7.86 -3.79 -8.01
CA ILE A 115 7.19 -3.70 -9.29
C ILE A 115 6.64 -5.07 -9.59
N VAL A 116 5.33 -5.14 -9.82
CA VAL A 116 4.61 -6.36 -10.20
C VAL A 116 4.07 -6.14 -11.60
N ARG A 117 4.39 -7.03 -12.53
CA ARG A 117 3.90 -6.94 -13.91
C ARG A 117 2.98 -8.09 -14.26
N THR A 118 1.89 -7.72 -14.90
CA THR A 118 1.02 -8.61 -15.67
C THR A 118 1.19 -8.28 -17.15
N ASP A 119 0.45 -8.94 -18.03
CA ASP A 119 0.48 -8.63 -19.46
C ASP A 119 0.00 -7.20 -19.79
N GLU A 120 -0.94 -6.65 -19.02
CA GLU A 120 -1.54 -5.34 -19.34
C GLU A 120 -1.11 -4.23 -18.37
N HIS A 121 -0.68 -4.58 -17.16
CA HIS A 121 -0.46 -3.59 -16.09
C HIS A 121 0.88 -3.77 -15.38
N GLU A 122 1.44 -2.63 -14.97
CA GLU A 122 2.51 -2.54 -13.98
C GLU A 122 1.95 -1.93 -12.70
N VAL A 123 2.08 -2.65 -11.58
CA VAL A 123 1.70 -2.18 -10.25
C VAL A 123 2.97 -1.94 -9.45
N VAL A 124 3.15 -0.71 -8.97
CA VAL A 124 4.41 -0.25 -8.39
C VAL A 124 4.19 0.32 -7.00
N GLN A 125 4.96 -0.17 -6.03
CA GLN A 125 5.07 0.41 -4.71
C GLN A 125 6.26 1.39 -4.68
N PHE A 126 6.00 2.62 -4.24
CA PHE A 126 7.03 3.64 -4.02
C PHE A 126 7.13 3.98 -2.54
N ASP A 127 8.36 4.12 -2.05
CA ASP A 127 8.69 4.71 -0.74
C ASP A 127 7.94 4.10 0.47
N GLY A 128 7.49 2.83 0.38
CA GLY A 128 6.71 2.17 1.43
C GLY A 128 7.61 1.33 2.34
N PRO A 129 7.87 1.75 3.59
CA PRO A 129 8.85 1.12 4.47
C PRO A 129 8.40 -0.22 5.06
N VAL A 130 7.11 -0.53 5.01
CA VAL A 130 6.58 -1.84 5.38
C VAL A 130 6.12 -2.52 4.10
N LEU A 131 6.90 -3.50 3.68
CA LEU A 131 6.64 -4.33 2.54
C LEU A 131 7.26 -5.70 2.82
N GLU A 132 6.43 -6.71 3.00
CA GLU A 132 6.87 -8.02 3.50
C GLU A 132 6.13 -9.14 2.78
N LEU A 133 6.81 -10.24 2.52
CA LEU A 133 6.21 -11.46 1.96
C LEU A 133 6.12 -12.52 3.05
N THR A 134 4.90 -12.91 3.37
CA THR A 134 4.59 -13.85 4.45
C THR A 134 3.57 -14.89 3.98
N THR A 135 3.11 -15.76 4.87
CA THR A 135 2.01 -16.71 4.60
C THR A 135 0.65 -16.09 4.91
N ASP A 136 -0.44 -16.60 4.35
CA ASP A 136 -1.80 -16.13 4.65
C ASP A 136 -2.13 -16.37 6.13
N SER A 137 -1.69 -17.51 6.69
CA SER A 137 -1.88 -17.84 8.11
C SER A 137 -1.30 -16.77 9.05
N ARG A 138 -0.05 -16.33 8.80
CA ARG A 138 0.60 -15.28 9.59
C ARG A 138 -0.05 -13.91 9.36
N THR A 139 -0.43 -13.63 8.11
CA THR A 139 -1.16 -12.40 7.77
C THR A 139 -2.49 -12.28 8.51
N ARG A 140 -3.31 -13.34 8.56
CA ARG A 140 -4.60 -13.31 9.25
C ARG A 140 -4.44 -13.08 10.75
N PHE A 141 -3.38 -13.61 11.34
CA PHE A 141 -3.04 -13.34 12.73
C PHE A 141 -2.71 -11.85 12.95
N ASP A 142 -1.84 -11.28 12.11
CA ASP A 142 -1.49 -9.85 12.17
C ASP A 142 -2.69 -8.93 11.93
N GLN A 143 -3.59 -9.32 11.02
CA GLN A 143 -4.86 -8.61 10.77
C GLN A 143 -5.77 -8.59 11.99
N ARG A 144 -5.90 -9.72 12.69
CA ARG A 144 -6.70 -9.80 13.92
C ARG A 144 -6.13 -8.88 14.99
N ILE A 145 -4.81 -8.89 15.20
CA ILE A 145 -4.16 -7.99 16.17
C ILE A 145 -4.35 -6.52 15.78
N THR A 146 -4.17 -6.20 14.50
CA THR A 146 -4.35 -4.82 14.00
C THR A 146 -5.81 -4.34 14.16
N GLY A 147 -6.76 -5.26 13.98
CA GLY A 147 -8.20 -5.00 14.12
C GLY A 147 -8.67 -4.83 15.56
N LEU A 148 -7.88 -5.25 16.55
CA LEU A 148 -8.21 -5.10 17.97
C LEU A 148 -7.95 -3.69 18.50
N GLY A 149 -7.21 -2.84 17.76
CA GLY A 149 -6.73 -1.57 18.31
C GLY A 149 -5.81 -1.79 19.52
N PRO A 150 -5.08 -0.78 20.00
CA PRO A 150 -4.48 -0.88 21.33
C PRO A 150 -5.63 -1.01 22.34
N ASP A 151 -5.63 -2.08 23.13
CA ASP A 151 -6.39 -2.09 24.38
C ASP A 151 -5.89 -0.91 25.22
N VAL A 152 -6.84 -0.11 25.71
CA VAL A 152 -6.67 1.09 26.55
C VAL A 152 -5.82 0.83 27.79
#